data_AF-A0A960EHV7-F1
#
_entry.id   AF-A0A960EHV7-F1
#
_cell.length_a   1.000
_cell.length_b   1.000
_cell.length_c   1.000
_cell.angle_alpha   90.00
_cell.angle_beta   90.00
_cell.angle_gamma   90.00
#
_symmetry.space_group_name_H-M   'P 1'
#
loop_
_entity.id
_entity.type
_entity.pdbx_description
1 polymer ?
#
loop_
_entity_poly.entity_id
_entity_poly.type
_entity_poly.pdbx_seq_one_letter_code
_entity_poly.pdbx_strand_id
1 'polypeptide(L)'
;TWSLAIEEQFYLLFPLLVAGLALLAGRRLRPVVGVVAALGAVASAVWMAVAAGWGWDLSRLYYGTDTRAFGLLAGVALAAGWDRSRAEGSAVGAGLRAWAVAGIACAPIVAAYFALGSSSDEGFYRGAFQGFSVVAVVLVAGVAAGVGPLARALAWRPLVWIGRRSYGIYLWSWPTQVFASEHFRLEGLTLDAVVVVVSVALATLSHWLVEEPIRTGTRPTGLGRRTDGPRRARPRRLAPVALSTAAIVVVVGAISVSAAGAPPAPDTTKVSDDEALAAAVGDISPEEEAELLAATSTTVPVDVGPPGPFDGLSLDVDPEASADPLGIFGRPLEVLMLGDSVGWSLGWDLQPWFTQAIDLRSKAIIGCGVMPPDSAFLVGDRPPETYADLCQETVLAELKGLSGGPDVVLLWIGAWEVYDHEVDGELLQVGTDAYAEVLDAQIQERVDRARGIGAPTVIARVPCFAENAARLGSERLDPERIAWVNGVIEEVAERSNGWVRLIDPTDQLCDEQGQAYAETPDGLPLRQDGSHFDPAAATWFWNSWLAGQMAAAYQVDGP
;
A
#
# COMPACT_ATOMS: atom_id res chain seq x y z
N THR A 1 13.17 -2.89 7.82
CA THR A 1 11.92 -3.53 8.28
C THR A 1 11.42 -2.81 9.53
N TRP A 2 10.11 -2.83 9.79
CA TRP A 2 9.51 -2.09 10.91
C TRP A 2 9.97 -2.55 12.30
N SER A 3 10.18 -3.86 12.49
CA SER A 3 10.60 -4.38 13.80
C SER A 3 12.00 -3.90 14.17
N LEU A 4 12.87 -3.69 13.16
CA LEU A 4 14.23 -3.19 13.35
C LEU A 4 14.21 -1.76 13.91
N ALA A 5 13.35 -0.88 13.39
CA ALA A 5 13.22 0.48 13.89
C ALA A 5 12.79 0.52 15.36
N ILE A 6 11.82 -0.32 15.75
CA ILE A 6 11.37 -0.45 17.15
C ILE A 6 12.51 -0.97 18.04
N GLU A 7 13.22 -2.00 17.59
CA GLU A 7 14.36 -2.58 18.32
C GLU A 7 15.50 -1.58 18.50
N GLU A 8 15.90 -0.85 17.45
CA GLU A 8 16.98 0.14 17.50
C GLU A 8 16.65 1.30 18.44
N GLN A 9 15.42 1.82 18.39
CA GLN A 9 14.95 2.84 19.32
C GLN A 9 14.98 2.33 20.76
N PHE A 10 14.52 1.10 21.00
CA PHE A 10 14.59 0.47 22.31
C PHE A 10 16.03 0.29 22.78
N TYR A 11 16.92 -0.24 21.95
CA TYR A 11 18.33 -0.47 22.30
C TYR A 11 19.12 0.82 22.48
N LEU A 12 18.68 1.95 21.91
CA LEU A 12 19.26 3.26 22.15
C LEU A 12 18.75 3.87 23.47
N LEU A 13 17.43 3.91 23.67
CA LEU A 13 16.79 4.62 24.77
C LEU A 13 16.80 3.84 26.08
N PHE A 14 16.57 2.53 26.04
CA PHE A 14 16.45 1.71 27.24
C PHE A 14 17.73 1.65 28.09
N PRO A 15 18.95 1.55 27.52
CA PRO A 15 20.18 1.64 28.31
C PRO A 15 20.35 3.00 29.00
N LEU A 16 19.95 4.10 28.36
CA LEU A 16 19.98 5.44 28.96
C LEU A 16 18.99 5.53 30.13
N LEU A 17 17.80 4.96 29.98
CA LEU A 17 16.83 4.84 31.06
C LEU A 17 17.42 4.05 32.24
N VAL A 18 18.02 2.89 31.99
CA VAL A 18 18.65 2.07 33.05
C VAL A 18 19.81 2.81 33.71
N ALA A 19 20.63 3.54 32.95
CA ALA A 19 21.71 4.36 33.49
C ALA A 19 21.17 5.48 34.39
N GLY A 20 20.12 6.18 33.97
CA GLY A 20 19.42 7.17 34.79
C GLY A 20 18.85 6.57 36.08
N LEU A 21 18.18 5.41 35.97
CA LEU A 21 17.66 4.68 37.14
C LEU A 21 18.80 4.20 38.06
N ALA A 22 19.97 3.87 37.53
CA ALA A 22 21.13 3.46 38.32
C ALA A 22 21.63 4.61 39.22
N LEU A 23 21.61 5.85 38.71
CA LEU A 23 21.96 7.04 39.48
C LEU A 23 21.00 7.29 40.65
N LEU A 24 19.72 6.93 40.49
CA LEU A 24 18.67 7.19 41.48
C LEU A 24 18.47 6.04 42.48
N ALA A 25 18.50 4.79 42.00
CA ALA A 25 18.07 3.62 42.76
C ALA A 25 19.22 2.84 43.43
N GLY A 26 20.47 3.05 43.01
CA GLY A 26 21.66 2.39 43.56
C GLY A 26 21.48 0.86 43.68
N ARG A 27 21.54 0.33 44.92
CA ARG A 27 21.39 -1.13 45.18
C ARG A 27 20.00 -1.68 44.87
N ARG A 28 18.99 -0.83 44.72
CA ARG A 28 17.61 -1.20 44.35
C ARG A 28 17.35 -1.13 42.84
N LEU A 29 18.39 -0.98 42.02
CA LEU A 29 18.26 -0.86 40.57
C LEU A 29 17.43 -1.98 39.94
N ARG A 30 17.74 -3.25 40.25
CA ARG A 30 17.04 -4.41 39.66
C ARG A 30 15.52 -4.38 39.90
N PRO A 31 15.01 -4.29 41.14
CA PRO A 31 13.56 -4.23 41.35
C PRO A 31 12.93 -2.95 40.80
N VAL A 32 13.63 -1.80 40.83
CA VAL A 32 13.12 -0.55 40.23
C VAL A 32 12.96 -0.68 38.72
N VAL A 33 13.96 -1.22 38.01
CA VAL A 33 13.87 -1.49 36.56
C VAL A 33 12.72 -2.45 36.26
N GLY A 34 12.54 -3.50 37.08
CA GLY A 34 11.44 -4.44 36.92
C GLY A 34 10.07 -3.78 37.05
N VAL A 35 9.87 -2.93 38.06
CA VAL A 35 8.61 -2.20 38.26
C VAL A 35 8.36 -1.19 37.14
N VAL A 36 9.37 -0.39 36.78
CA VAL A 36 9.25 0.59 35.69
C VAL A 36 8.93 -0.09 34.36
N ALA A 37 9.59 -1.21 34.05
CA ALA A 37 9.31 -1.96 32.85
C ALA A 37 7.91 -2.60 32.87
N ALA A 38 7.46 -3.15 34.01
CA ALA A 38 6.12 -3.69 34.13
C ALA A 38 5.04 -2.62 33.92
N LEU A 39 5.20 -1.44 34.54
CA LEU A 39 4.28 -0.32 34.36
C LEU A 39 4.29 0.20 32.93
N GLY A 40 5.48 0.35 32.32
CA GLY A 40 5.61 0.75 30.94
C GLY A 40 4.99 -0.27 29.97
N ALA A 41 5.10 -1.57 30.26
CA ALA A 41 4.47 -2.60 29.45
C ALA A 41 2.94 -2.51 29.49
N VAL A 42 2.36 -2.33 30.68
CA VAL A 42 0.91 -2.12 30.83
C VAL A 42 0.47 -0.84 30.14
N ALA A 43 1.20 0.26 30.32
CA ALA A 43 0.89 1.55 29.69
C ALA A 43 0.89 1.44 28.15
N SER A 44 1.93 0.83 27.58
CA SER A 44 2.05 0.60 26.14
C SER A 44 0.92 -0.31 25.60
N ALA A 45 0.60 -1.38 26.30
CA ALA A 45 -0.46 -2.32 25.92
C ALA A 45 -1.86 -1.67 25.96
N VAL A 46 -2.15 -0.92 27.03
CA VAL A 46 -3.41 -0.17 27.18
C VAL A 46 -3.49 0.95 26.15
N TRP A 47 -2.38 1.65 25.91
CA TRP A 47 -2.33 2.72 24.92
C TRP A 47 -2.70 2.22 23.52
N MET A 48 -2.12 1.09 23.09
CA MET A 48 -2.48 0.46 21.82
C MET A 48 -3.97 0.10 21.76
N ALA A 49 -4.52 -0.47 22.83
CA ALA A 49 -5.91 -0.90 22.86
C ALA A 49 -6.91 0.28 22.86
N VAL A 50 -6.59 1.36 23.57
CA VAL A 50 -7.39 2.58 23.62
C VAL A 50 -7.34 3.31 22.29
N ALA A 51 -6.14 3.51 21.72
CA ALA A 51 -5.99 4.20 20.45
C ALA A 51 -6.67 3.44 19.30
N ALA A 52 -6.59 2.10 19.28
CA ALA A 52 -7.38 1.27 18.36
C ALA A 52 -8.89 1.49 18.55
N GLY A 53 -9.38 1.53 19.80
CA GLY A 53 -10.78 1.79 20.09
C GLY A 53 -11.25 3.21 19.77
N TRP A 54 -10.34 4.14 19.51
CA TRP A 54 -10.62 5.49 19.03
C TRP A 54 -10.56 5.61 17.50
N GLY A 55 -10.39 4.50 16.78
CA GLY A 55 -10.33 4.51 15.32
C GLY A 55 -9.04 5.12 14.76
N TRP A 56 -7.95 5.09 15.51
CA TRP A 56 -6.66 5.56 14.99
C TRP A 56 -6.17 4.65 13.86
N ASP A 57 -5.46 5.25 12.89
CA ASP A 57 -4.84 4.52 11.78
C ASP A 57 -4.04 3.31 12.28
N LEU A 58 -4.39 2.13 11.75
CA LEU A 58 -3.81 0.86 12.18
C LEU A 58 -2.32 0.77 11.86
N SER A 59 -1.86 1.43 10.79
CA SER A 59 -0.44 1.44 10.41
C SER A 59 0.41 2.16 11.46
N ARG A 60 -0.05 3.30 11.97
CA ARG A 60 0.57 4.01 13.09
C ARG A 60 0.61 3.15 14.35
N LEU A 61 -0.46 2.41 14.65
CA LEU A 61 -0.50 1.53 15.82
C LEU A 61 0.46 0.36 15.67
N TYR A 62 0.60 -0.17 14.45
CA TYR A 62 1.47 -1.29 14.13
C TYR A 62 2.96 -0.91 14.15
N TYR A 63 3.31 0.26 13.62
CA TYR A 63 4.69 0.74 13.50
C TYR A 63 5.18 1.57 14.70
N GLY A 64 4.28 2.02 15.57
CA GLY A 64 4.61 2.82 16.75
C GLY A 64 5.41 2.04 17.80
N THR A 65 6.61 2.52 18.15
CA THR A 65 7.39 1.97 19.26
C THR A 65 6.63 2.06 20.58
N ASP A 66 5.89 3.15 20.81
CA ASP A 66 5.11 3.39 22.02
C ASP A 66 3.94 2.40 22.19
N THR A 67 3.28 2.01 21.10
CA THR A 67 2.20 1.02 21.08
C THR A 67 2.71 -0.41 21.06
N ARG A 68 3.97 -0.66 20.70
CA ARG A 68 4.56 -2.01 20.56
C ARG A 68 5.59 -2.37 21.63
N ALA A 69 6.03 -1.42 22.45
CA ALA A 69 7.05 -1.63 23.48
C ALA A 69 6.65 -2.65 24.56
N PHE A 70 5.36 -2.93 24.75
CA PHE A 70 4.87 -3.80 25.82
C PHE A 70 5.49 -5.20 25.84
N GLY A 71 5.74 -5.83 24.69
CA GLY A 71 6.38 -7.14 24.62
C GLY A 71 7.83 -7.12 25.12
N LEU A 72 8.62 -6.12 24.70
CA LEU A 72 10.01 -5.93 25.11
C LEU A 72 10.09 -5.61 26.61
N LEU A 73 9.26 -4.68 27.08
CA LEU A 73 9.22 -4.25 28.48
C LEU A 73 8.72 -5.37 29.41
N ALA A 74 7.78 -6.21 28.98
CA ALA A 74 7.37 -7.38 29.74
C ALA A 74 8.52 -8.40 29.88
N GLY A 75 9.33 -8.58 28.84
CA GLY A 75 10.57 -9.37 28.90
C GLY A 75 11.61 -8.80 29.88
N VAL A 76 11.79 -7.48 29.91
CA VAL A 76 12.64 -6.79 30.89
C VAL A 76 12.13 -7.01 32.31
N ALA A 77 10.83 -6.84 32.54
CA ALA A 77 10.21 -7.04 33.85
C ALA A 77 10.42 -8.47 34.34
N LEU A 78 10.24 -9.46 33.44
CA LEU A 78 10.54 -10.87 33.72
C LEU A 78 12.01 -11.03 34.12
N ALA A 79 12.96 -10.53 33.31
CA ALA A 79 14.38 -10.68 33.57
C ALA A 79 14.84 -10.02 34.88
N ALA A 80 14.26 -8.86 35.23
CA ALA A 80 14.55 -8.14 36.46
C ALA A 80 14.05 -8.90 37.71
N GLY A 81 12.88 -9.54 37.60
CA GLY A 81 12.28 -10.36 38.65
C GLY A 81 12.77 -11.81 38.70
N TRP A 82 13.53 -12.27 37.71
CA TRP A 82 13.93 -13.66 37.60
C TRP A 82 15.08 -14.03 38.56
N ASP A 83 14.82 -15.00 39.43
CA ASP A 83 15.83 -15.69 40.22
C ASP A 83 15.73 -17.20 40.00
N ARG A 84 16.65 -17.72 39.18
CA ARG A 84 16.70 -19.14 38.78
C ARG A 84 16.77 -20.07 40.00
N SER A 85 17.51 -19.69 41.04
CA SER A 85 17.71 -20.51 42.24
C SER A 85 16.43 -20.68 43.07
N ARG A 86 15.50 -19.73 42.97
CA ARG A 86 14.20 -19.74 43.66
C ARG A 86 13.08 -20.36 42.82
N ALA A 87 13.24 -20.40 41.50
CA ALA A 87 12.26 -20.98 40.57
C ALA A 87 12.42 -22.51 40.41
N GLU A 88 13.63 -23.03 40.61
CA GLU A 88 13.91 -24.47 40.64
C GLU A 88 13.32 -25.08 41.94
N GLY A 89 12.35 -26.00 41.81
CA GLY A 89 11.75 -26.72 42.95
C GLY A 89 10.63 -26.00 43.73
N SER A 90 10.23 -24.77 43.37
CA SER A 90 9.15 -24.04 44.04
C SER A 90 7.76 -24.23 43.40
N ALA A 91 6.70 -23.99 44.18
CA ALA A 91 5.31 -24.01 43.70
C ALA A 91 5.06 -22.99 42.57
N VAL A 92 5.72 -21.82 42.64
CA VAL A 92 5.70 -20.80 41.58
C VAL A 92 6.29 -21.34 40.28
N GLY A 93 7.43 -22.03 40.36
CA GLY A 93 8.02 -22.68 39.20
C GLY A 93 7.14 -23.78 38.60
N ALA A 94 6.41 -24.54 39.43
CA ALA A 94 5.45 -25.53 38.96
C ALA A 94 4.26 -24.89 38.22
N GLY A 95 3.72 -23.79 38.75
CA GLY A 95 2.66 -23.00 38.09
C GLY A 95 3.12 -22.46 36.73
N LEU A 96 4.28 -21.81 36.66
CA LEU A 96 4.84 -21.28 35.40
C LEU A 96 5.05 -22.37 34.35
N ARG A 97 5.44 -23.59 34.75
CA ARG A 97 5.56 -24.73 33.83
C ARG A 97 4.20 -25.16 33.27
N ALA A 98 3.16 -25.23 34.11
CA ALA A 98 1.81 -25.55 33.65
C ALA A 98 1.29 -24.49 32.67
N TRP A 99 1.53 -23.21 32.98
CA TRP A 99 1.16 -22.09 32.11
C TRP A 99 1.96 -22.07 30.79
N ALA A 100 3.23 -22.46 30.78
CA ALA A 100 4.01 -22.58 29.54
C ALA A 100 3.52 -23.72 28.64
N VAL A 101 3.08 -24.85 29.23
CA VAL A 101 2.41 -25.91 28.47
C VAL A 101 1.08 -25.42 27.91
N ALA A 102 0.29 -24.71 28.72
CA ALA A 102 -0.95 -24.07 28.25
C ALA A 102 -0.70 -23.05 27.12
N GLY A 103 0.36 -22.24 27.23
CA GLY A 103 0.74 -21.28 26.19
C GLY A 103 1.10 -21.94 24.85
N ILE A 104 1.73 -23.12 24.87
CA ILE A 104 1.97 -23.91 23.65
C ILE A 104 0.68 -24.55 23.14
N ALA A 105 -0.20 -25.00 24.03
CA ALA A 105 -1.52 -25.48 23.65
C ALA A 105 -2.38 -24.36 23.02
N CYS A 106 -2.09 -23.09 23.30
CA CYS A 106 -2.69 -21.94 22.63
C CYS A 106 -2.06 -21.61 21.27
N ALA A 107 -0.87 -22.14 20.93
CA ALA A 107 -0.20 -21.85 19.65
C ALA A 107 -1.05 -22.19 18.40
N PRO A 108 -1.84 -23.29 18.36
CA PRO A 108 -2.78 -23.54 17.27
C PRO A 108 -3.92 -22.52 17.20
N ILE A 109 -4.37 -22.00 18.35
CA ILE A 109 -5.41 -20.95 18.41
C ILE A 109 -4.83 -19.63 17.89
N VAL A 110 -3.59 -19.31 18.26
CA VAL A 110 -2.84 -18.18 17.72
C VAL A 110 -2.71 -18.31 16.20
N ALA A 111 -2.25 -19.47 15.71
CA ALA A 111 -2.08 -19.72 14.29
C ALA A 111 -3.41 -19.68 13.53
N ALA A 112 -4.48 -20.24 14.09
CA ALA A 112 -5.82 -20.18 13.49
C ALA A 112 -6.36 -18.75 13.46
N TYR A 113 -6.13 -17.95 14.51
CA TYR A 113 -6.54 -16.55 14.54
C TYR A 113 -5.79 -15.71 13.49
N PHE A 114 -4.48 -15.96 13.28
CA PHE A 114 -3.74 -15.32 12.19
C PHE A 114 -4.09 -15.85 10.79
N ALA A 115 -4.47 -17.12 10.66
CA ALA A 115 -4.83 -17.72 9.38
C ALA A 115 -6.26 -17.37 8.92
N LEU A 116 -7.15 -17.08 9.87
CA LEU A 116 -8.57 -16.79 9.62
C LEU A 116 -8.91 -15.31 9.81
N GLY A 117 -8.06 -14.54 10.49
CA GLY A 117 -8.26 -13.13 10.77
C GLY A 117 -7.69 -12.25 9.67
N SER A 118 -8.38 -11.13 9.39
CA SER A 118 -7.86 -10.08 8.52
C SER A 118 -6.85 -9.21 9.28
N SER A 119 -5.77 -8.79 8.63
CA SER A 119 -4.82 -7.81 9.19
C SER A 119 -5.44 -6.43 9.47
N SER A 120 -6.63 -6.17 8.91
CA SER A 120 -7.44 -4.96 9.15
C SER A 120 -8.42 -5.09 10.31
N ASP A 121 -8.50 -6.24 11.00
CA ASP A 121 -9.38 -6.38 12.16
C ASP A 121 -8.78 -5.66 13.38
N GLU A 122 -9.48 -4.62 13.85
CA GLU A 122 -9.16 -3.86 15.05
C GLU A 122 -8.99 -4.75 16.29
N GLY A 123 -9.65 -5.92 16.32
CA GLY A 123 -9.53 -6.93 17.38
C GLY A 123 -8.07 -7.33 17.65
N PHE A 124 -7.20 -7.33 16.63
CA PHE A 124 -5.77 -7.61 16.80
C PHE A 124 -5.08 -6.58 17.69
N TYR A 125 -5.43 -5.31 17.50
CA TYR A 125 -4.81 -4.16 18.14
C TYR A 125 -5.38 -3.92 19.55
N ARG A 126 -6.64 -4.30 19.77
CA ARG A 126 -7.33 -4.15 21.06
C ARG A 126 -6.93 -5.21 22.09
N GLY A 127 -6.48 -6.39 21.68
CA GLY A 127 -6.15 -7.43 22.66
C GLY A 127 -5.28 -8.59 22.17
N ALA A 128 -5.31 -8.95 20.89
CA ALA A 128 -4.61 -10.15 20.44
C ALA A 128 -3.09 -10.02 20.59
N PHE A 129 -2.51 -8.89 20.18
CA PHE A 129 -1.07 -8.65 20.31
C PHE A 129 -0.60 -8.67 21.77
N GLN A 130 -1.38 -8.08 22.67
CA GLN A 130 -1.14 -8.07 24.11
C GLN A 130 -1.19 -9.51 24.66
N GLY A 131 -2.21 -10.27 24.28
CA GLY A 131 -2.36 -11.68 24.61
C GLY A 131 -1.15 -12.52 24.16
N PHE A 132 -0.70 -12.33 22.90
CA PHE A 132 0.48 -13.03 22.39
C PHE A 132 1.75 -12.71 23.17
N SER A 133 1.94 -11.46 23.57
CA SER A 133 3.10 -11.09 24.39
C SER A 133 3.05 -11.73 25.77
N VAL A 134 1.87 -11.83 26.39
CA VAL A 134 1.70 -12.55 27.67
C VAL A 134 2.05 -14.02 27.51
N VAL A 135 1.53 -14.69 26.48
CA VAL A 135 1.83 -16.10 26.18
C VAL A 135 3.33 -16.31 25.96
N ALA A 136 3.98 -15.42 25.20
CA ALA A 136 5.42 -15.48 24.95
C ALA A 136 6.23 -15.35 26.24
N VAL A 137 5.92 -14.38 27.10
CA VAL A 137 6.60 -14.17 28.40
C VAL A 137 6.43 -15.38 29.32
N VAL A 138 5.23 -15.95 29.40
CA VAL A 138 4.93 -17.15 30.17
C VAL A 138 5.72 -18.36 29.65
N LEU A 139 5.79 -18.53 28.33
CA LEU A 139 6.55 -19.61 27.69
C LEU A 139 8.05 -19.46 28.00
N VAL A 140 8.61 -18.26 27.83
CA VAL A 140 10.00 -17.97 28.15
C VAL A 140 10.30 -18.23 29.63
N ALA A 141 9.42 -17.79 30.54
CA ALA A 141 9.55 -18.05 31.97
C ALA A 141 9.54 -19.56 32.28
N GLY A 142 8.60 -20.32 31.72
CA GLY A 142 8.51 -21.76 31.95
C GLY A 142 9.73 -22.54 31.41
N VAL A 143 10.29 -22.13 30.28
CA VAL A 143 11.51 -22.71 29.72
C VAL A 143 12.75 -22.32 30.54
N ALA A 144 12.86 -21.04 30.94
CA ALA A 144 13.96 -20.53 31.75
C ALA A 144 14.02 -21.16 33.16
N ALA A 145 12.92 -21.72 33.65
CA ALA A 145 12.86 -22.48 34.90
C ALA A 145 13.57 -23.86 34.81
N GLY A 146 14.07 -24.24 33.63
CA GLY A 146 15.18 -25.20 33.45
C GLY A 146 14.87 -26.69 33.65
N VAL A 147 13.66 -27.05 34.11
CA VAL A 147 13.30 -28.46 34.38
C VAL A 147 11.90 -28.79 33.87
N GLY A 148 11.78 -29.86 33.07
CA GLY A 148 10.50 -30.37 32.55
C GLY A 148 10.60 -30.98 31.15
N PRO A 149 9.58 -31.74 30.70
CA PRO A 149 9.52 -32.33 29.36
C PRO A 149 9.50 -31.26 28.26
N LEU A 150 8.84 -30.13 28.51
CA LEU A 150 8.75 -29.03 27.55
C LEU A 150 10.10 -28.37 27.29
N ALA A 151 10.83 -28.00 28.34
CA ALA A 151 12.17 -27.43 28.20
C ALA A 151 13.13 -28.40 27.48
N ARG A 152 12.99 -29.72 27.71
CA ARG A 152 13.75 -30.75 26.97
C ARG A 152 13.37 -30.82 25.49
N ALA A 153 12.08 -30.71 25.16
CA ALA A 153 11.61 -30.71 23.78
C ALA A 153 12.11 -29.47 23.02
N LEU A 154 12.00 -28.28 23.62
CA LEU A 154 12.49 -27.03 23.01
C LEU A 154 14.02 -26.92 22.98
N ALA A 155 14.73 -27.65 23.83
CA ALA A 155 16.18 -27.79 23.78
C ALA A 155 16.65 -28.76 22.67
N TRP A 156 15.76 -29.27 21.82
CA TRP A 156 16.13 -30.11 20.69
C TRP A 156 17.07 -29.34 19.74
N ARG A 157 18.17 -29.99 19.35
CA ARG A 157 19.28 -29.35 18.63
C ARG A 157 18.86 -28.56 17.38
N PRO A 158 17.95 -29.06 16.52
CA PRO A 158 17.46 -28.30 15.38
C PRO A 158 16.70 -27.03 15.77
N LEU A 159 15.81 -27.07 16.77
CA LEU A 159 15.09 -25.88 17.23
C LEU A 159 16.03 -24.83 17.80
N VAL A 160 17.03 -25.26 18.58
CA VAL A 160 18.08 -24.37 19.07
C VAL A 160 18.92 -23.81 17.92
N TRP A 161 19.19 -24.61 16.89
CA TRP A 161 19.94 -24.18 15.71
C TRP A 161 19.20 -23.10 14.91
N ILE A 162 17.87 -23.26 14.74
CA ILE A 162 16.99 -22.27 14.11
C ILE A 162 16.93 -21.01 14.99
N GLY A 163 16.66 -21.15 16.29
CA GLY A 163 16.56 -20.02 17.21
C GLY A 163 17.84 -19.18 17.30
N ARG A 164 19.01 -19.78 17.12
CA ARG A 164 20.30 -19.05 17.06
C ARG A 164 20.49 -18.24 15.77
N ARG A 165 19.65 -18.45 14.76
CA ARG A 165 19.68 -17.80 13.44
C ARG A 165 18.37 -17.08 13.10
N SER A 166 17.38 -17.10 14.00
CA SER A 166 16.02 -16.62 13.72
C SER A 166 16.02 -15.17 13.23
N TYR A 167 16.86 -14.32 13.83
CA TYR A 167 17.03 -12.93 13.41
C TYR A 167 17.57 -12.81 11.98
N GLY A 168 18.61 -13.57 11.63
CA GLY A 168 19.13 -13.59 10.26
C GLY A 168 18.12 -14.15 9.25
N ILE A 169 17.37 -15.19 9.63
CA ILE A 169 16.31 -15.77 8.79
C ILE A 169 15.23 -14.72 8.52
N TYR A 170 14.77 -14.02 9.57
CA TYR A 170 13.82 -12.92 9.45
C TYR A 170 14.31 -11.79 8.55
N LEU A 171 15.58 -11.38 8.70
CA LEU A 171 16.14 -10.32 7.87
C LEU A 171 16.22 -10.71 6.39
N TRP A 172 16.62 -11.95 6.09
CA TRP A 172 16.75 -12.42 4.71
C TRP A 172 15.42 -12.83 4.07
N SER A 173 14.39 -13.16 4.86
CA SER A 173 13.12 -13.63 4.30
C SER A 173 12.43 -12.56 3.46
N TRP A 174 12.37 -11.30 3.93
CA TRP A 174 11.67 -10.24 3.21
C TRP A 174 12.35 -9.87 1.87
N PRO A 175 13.66 -9.58 1.80
CA PRO A 175 14.34 -9.33 0.52
C PRO A 175 14.26 -10.53 -0.43
N THR A 176 14.34 -11.76 0.10
CA THR A 176 14.18 -12.96 -0.71
C THR A 176 12.78 -13.04 -1.29
N GLN A 177 11.75 -12.74 -0.50
CA GLN A 177 10.36 -12.74 -0.93
C GLN A 177 10.14 -11.73 -2.04
N VAL A 178 10.51 -10.46 -1.81
CA VAL A 178 10.39 -9.38 -2.80
C VAL A 178 11.14 -9.72 -4.08
N PHE A 179 12.40 -10.15 -3.97
CA PHE A 179 13.20 -10.51 -5.15
C PHE A 179 12.61 -11.71 -5.90
N ALA A 180 12.13 -12.73 -5.19
CA ALA A 180 11.55 -13.91 -5.81
C ALA A 180 10.19 -13.63 -6.46
N SER A 181 9.34 -12.79 -5.84
CA SER A 181 8.05 -12.40 -6.39
C SER A 181 8.20 -11.42 -7.56
N GLU A 182 9.12 -10.45 -7.47
CA GLU A 182 9.27 -9.42 -8.50
C GLU A 182 10.08 -9.91 -9.71
N HIS A 183 11.21 -10.60 -9.47
CA HIS A 183 12.13 -10.97 -10.54
C HIS A 183 11.82 -12.35 -11.15
N PHE A 184 11.39 -13.30 -10.33
CA PHE A 184 11.08 -14.66 -10.78
C PHE A 184 9.58 -14.93 -10.86
N ARG A 185 8.73 -13.96 -10.49
CA ARG A 185 7.25 -14.08 -10.51
C ARG A 185 6.75 -15.34 -9.81
N LEU A 186 7.42 -15.73 -8.73
CA LEU A 186 7.02 -16.89 -7.94
C LEU A 186 5.86 -16.52 -7.03
N GLU A 187 4.87 -17.41 -6.92
CA GLU A 187 3.68 -17.21 -6.09
C GLU A 187 3.32 -18.46 -5.27
N GLY A 188 2.38 -18.28 -4.33
CA GLY A 188 1.81 -19.33 -3.50
C GLY A 188 2.86 -20.17 -2.76
N LEU A 189 2.61 -21.48 -2.68
CA LEU A 189 3.49 -22.43 -1.95
C LEU A 189 4.90 -22.50 -2.54
N THR A 190 5.07 -22.21 -3.83
CA THR A 190 6.39 -22.22 -4.48
C THR A 190 7.22 -21.04 -3.98
N LEU A 191 6.63 -19.84 -3.94
CA LEU A 191 7.27 -18.66 -3.34
C LEU A 191 7.64 -18.94 -1.88
N ASP A 192 6.68 -19.42 -1.07
CA ASP A 192 6.91 -19.71 0.34
C ASP A 192 8.07 -20.70 0.55
N ALA A 193 8.11 -21.78 -0.24
CA ALA A 193 9.18 -22.76 -0.19
C ALA A 193 10.53 -22.14 -0.55
N VAL A 194 10.59 -21.32 -1.61
CA VAL A 194 11.83 -20.62 -2.01
C VAL A 194 12.28 -19.64 -0.94
N VAL A 195 11.37 -18.83 -0.39
CA VAL A 195 11.66 -17.88 0.69
C VAL A 195 12.22 -18.61 1.90
N VAL A 196 11.60 -19.69 2.34
CA VAL A 196 12.08 -20.49 3.48
C VAL A 196 13.46 -21.07 3.21
N VAL A 197 13.66 -21.73 2.06
CA VAL A 197 14.92 -22.41 1.75
C VAL A 197 16.06 -21.41 1.60
N VAL A 198 15.86 -20.36 0.82
CA VAL A 198 16.89 -19.37 0.49
C VAL A 198 17.19 -18.49 1.71
N SER A 199 16.20 -18.04 2.48
CA SER A 199 16.46 -17.25 3.69
C SER A 199 17.22 -18.05 4.75
N VAL A 200 16.90 -19.34 4.93
CA VAL A 200 17.65 -20.23 5.85
C VAL A 200 19.08 -20.45 5.35
N ALA A 201 19.28 -20.63 4.04
CA ALA A 201 20.61 -20.78 3.46
C ALA A 201 21.45 -19.50 3.65
N LEU A 202 20.92 -18.34 3.28
CA LEU A 202 21.57 -17.04 3.41
C LEU A 202 21.84 -16.68 4.87
N ALA A 203 20.88 -16.90 5.77
CA ALA A 203 21.09 -16.71 7.21
C ALA A 203 22.16 -17.66 7.77
N THR A 204 22.24 -18.90 7.28
CA THR A 204 23.27 -19.85 7.70
C THR A 204 24.66 -19.42 7.23
N LEU A 205 24.77 -18.94 5.99
CA LEU A 205 26.00 -18.40 5.43
C LEU A 205 26.43 -17.11 6.15
N SER A 206 25.51 -16.16 6.35
CA SER A 206 25.72 -14.93 7.12
C SER A 206 26.21 -15.24 8.53
N HIS A 207 25.56 -16.19 9.20
CA HIS A 207 25.94 -16.59 10.55
C HIS A 207 27.39 -17.08 10.61
N TRP A 208 27.82 -17.86 9.62
CA TRP A 208 29.17 -18.41 9.58
C TRP A 208 30.24 -17.42 9.08
N LEU A 209 29.91 -16.60 8.09
CA LEU A 209 30.84 -15.70 7.42
C LEU A 209 30.97 -14.32 8.10
N VAL A 210 29.93 -13.86 8.77
CA VAL A 210 29.83 -12.49 9.30
C VAL A 210 29.63 -12.52 10.82
N GLU A 211 28.58 -13.17 11.30
CA GLU A 211 28.20 -13.08 12.72
C GLU A 211 29.18 -13.80 13.65
N GLU A 212 29.55 -15.06 13.36
CA GLU A 212 30.46 -15.85 14.21
C GLU A 212 31.89 -15.26 14.27
N PRO A 213 32.48 -14.77 13.16
CA PRO A 213 33.76 -14.07 13.21
C PRO A 213 33.71 -12.79 14.05
N ILE A 214 32.65 -11.99 13.94
CA ILE A 214 32.48 -10.77 14.74
C ILE A 214 32.31 -11.12 16.21
N ARG A 215 31.48 -12.13 16.52
CA ARG A 215 31.20 -12.57 17.89
C ARG A 215 32.42 -13.17 18.59
N THR A 216 33.22 -13.97 17.89
CA THR A 216 34.31 -14.75 18.50
C THR A 216 35.71 -14.23 18.20
N GLY A 217 35.86 -13.25 17.29
CA GLY A 217 37.14 -12.63 16.94
C GLY A 217 38.12 -13.54 16.19
N THR A 218 37.67 -14.73 15.75
CA THR A 218 38.47 -15.73 15.03
C THR A 218 37.70 -16.23 13.82
N ARG A 219 38.36 -16.37 12.66
CA ARG A 219 37.73 -16.99 11.48
C ARG A 219 37.41 -18.47 11.77
N PRO A 220 36.22 -18.98 11.41
CA PRO A 220 35.88 -20.38 11.63
C PRO A 220 36.70 -21.27 10.70
N THR A 221 37.56 -22.10 11.28
CA THR A 221 38.28 -23.16 10.55
C THR A 221 37.35 -24.38 10.41
N GLY A 222 36.49 -24.35 9.39
CA GLY A 222 35.70 -25.50 8.90
C GLY A 222 34.37 -25.80 9.61
N LEU A 223 33.52 -26.60 8.96
CA LEU A 223 32.20 -27.08 9.44
C LEU A 223 32.30 -28.12 10.59
N GLY A 224 33.48 -28.37 11.14
CA GLY A 224 33.76 -29.42 12.12
C GLY A 224 33.97 -28.89 13.54
N ARG A 225 32.98 -29.11 14.40
CA ARG A 225 33.11 -29.42 15.84
C ARG A 225 34.12 -28.56 16.64
N ARG A 226 33.65 -27.43 17.19
CA ARG A 226 34.37 -26.72 18.26
C ARG A 226 34.29 -27.53 19.56
N THR A 227 35.45 -27.88 20.10
CA THR A 227 35.63 -28.22 21.53
C THR A 227 36.05 -26.93 22.23
N ASP A 228 35.28 -26.53 23.25
CA ASP A 228 35.57 -25.35 24.05
C ASP A 228 36.76 -25.62 24.97
N GLY A 229 37.81 -24.83 24.84
CA GLY A 229 38.93 -24.76 25.78
C GLY A 229 39.29 -23.29 26.06
N PRO A 230 39.64 -22.92 27.31
CA PRO A 230 39.78 -21.53 27.69
C PRO A 230 41.09 -20.97 27.12
N ARG A 231 41.04 -19.92 26.30
CA ARG A 231 42.26 -19.23 25.82
C ARG A 231 42.19 -17.72 25.99
N ARG A 232 43.27 -17.23 26.63
CA ARG A 232 43.62 -15.86 26.98
C ARG A 232 43.40 -14.86 25.84
N ALA A 233 42.78 -13.74 26.19
CA ALA A 233 42.63 -12.56 25.34
C ALA A 233 44.01 -12.03 24.89
N ARG A 234 44.25 -11.97 23.58
CA ARG A 234 45.28 -11.13 22.96
C ARG A 234 44.62 -9.87 22.39
N PRO A 235 45.32 -8.73 22.34
CA PRO A 235 44.72 -7.45 21.99
C PRO A 235 44.19 -7.46 20.55
N ARG A 236 42.96 -6.95 20.40
CA ARG A 236 42.19 -6.82 19.16
C ARG A 236 42.97 -5.98 18.14
N ARG A 237 43.31 -6.56 16.98
CA ARG A 237 43.55 -5.75 15.78
C ARG A 237 42.15 -5.41 15.24
N LEU A 238 41.76 -4.14 15.31
CA LEU A 238 40.46 -3.61 14.83
C LEU A 238 40.34 -3.60 13.29
N ALA A 239 41.45 -3.82 12.58
CA ALA A 239 41.53 -3.79 11.12
C ALA A 239 40.65 -4.81 10.35
N PRO A 240 40.45 -6.08 10.79
CA PRO A 240 39.63 -7.04 10.05
C PRO A 240 38.13 -6.76 10.17
N VAL A 241 37.67 -6.19 11.29
CA VAL A 241 36.27 -5.83 11.50
C VAL A 241 35.91 -4.67 10.57
N ALA A 242 36.74 -3.62 10.52
CA ALA A 242 36.51 -2.47 9.65
C ALA A 242 36.51 -2.83 8.15
N LEU A 243 37.41 -3.72 7.70
CA LEU A 243 37.42 -4.19 6.32
C LEU A 243 36.21 -5.06 5.96
N SER A 244 35.70 -5.85 6.91
CA SER A 244 34.54 -6.73 6.68
C SER A 244 33.25 -5.91 6.60
N THR A 245 33.10 -4.90 7.45
CA THR A 245 31.98 -3.95 7.40
C THR A 245 32.00 -3.13 6.11
N ALA A 246 33.18 -2.62 5.71
CA ALA A 246 33.31 -1.87 4.45
C ALA A 246 33.02 -2.74 3.21
N ALA A 247 33.47 -4.00 3.19
CA ALA A 247 33.17 -4.91 2.09
C ALA A 247 31.67 -5.25 2.01
N ILE A 248 31.00 -5.44 3.14
CA ILE A 248 29.54 -5.65 3.18
C ILE A 248 28.80 -4.41 2.69
N VAL A 249 29.19 -3.20 3.11
CA VAL A 249 28.59 -1.94 2.63
C VAL A 249 28.78 -1.75 1.13
N VAL A 250 29.95 -2.09 0.59
CA VAL A 250 30.24 -2.01 -0.86
C VAL A 250 29.45 -3.07 -1.65
N VAL A 251 29.33 -4.29 -1.13
CA VAL A 251 28.56 -5.36 -1.79
C VAL A 251 27.06 -5.07 -1.72
N VAL A 252 26.54 -4.63 -0.58
CA VAL A 252 25.14 -4.19 -0.44
C VAL A 252 24.87 -2.98 -1.33
N GLY A 253 25.76 -1.99 -1.35
CA GLY A 253 25.66 -0.83 -2.25
C GLY A 253 25.71 -1.22 -3.73
N ALA A 254 26.56 -2.15 -4.13
CA ALA A 254 26.66 -2.62 -5.51
C ALA A 254 25.44 -3.46 -5.93
N ILE A 255 24.86 -4.26 -5.02
CA ILE A 255 23.61 -4.99 -5.26
C ILE A 255 22.44 -4.00 -5.36
N SER A 256 22.38 -2.97 -4.51
CA SER A 256 21.36 -1.91 -4.60
C SER A 256 21.47 -1.09 -5.89
N VAL A 257 22.68 -0.82 -6.40
CA VAL A 257 22.91 -0.11 -7.68
C VAL A 257 22.65 -1.01 -8.89
N SER A 258 22.87 -2.32 -8.80
CA SER A 258 22.61 -3.26 -9.90
C SER A 258 21.15 -3.74 -9.94
N ALA A 259 20.46 -3.70 -8.79
CA ALA A 259 19.01 -3.88 -8.68
C ALA A 259 18.23 -2.59 -8.93
N ALA A 260 18.91 -1.45 -9.03
CA ALA A 260 18.35 -0.25 -9.65
C ALA A 260 18.28 -0.44 -11.17
N GLY A 261 17.42 -1.37 -11.60
CA GLY A 261 16.58 -1.11 -12.76
C GLY A 261 15.71 0.11 -12.48
N ALA A 262 14.92 0.55 -13.46
CA ALA A 262 13.96 1.64 -13.28
C ALA A 262 13.26 1.50 -11.90
N PRO A 263 13.10 2.59 -11.13
CA PRO A 263 12.42 2.51 -9.84
C PRO A 263 11.13 1.71 -10.01
N PRO A 264 10.81 0.78 -9.08
CA PRO A 264 9.52 0.12 -9.13
C PRO A 264 8.48 1.23 -9.15
N ALA A 265 7.56 1.14 -10.11
CA ALA A 265 6.53 2.14 -10.25
C ALA A 265 5.70 2.19 -8.95
N PRO A 266 5.26 3.40 -8.53
CA PRO A 266 4.71 3.62 -7.19
C PRO A 266 3.42 2.81 -6.96
N ASP A 267 3.19 2.32 -5.74
CA ASP A 267 1.95 1.60 -5.41
C ASP A 267 0.76 2.56 -5.43
N THR A 268 0.08 2.62 -6.58
CA THR A 268 -1.06 3.50 -6.88
C THR A 268 -2.26 3.26 -5.97
N THR A 269 -2.28 2.17 -5.20
CA THR A 269 -3.41 1.77 -4.34
C THR A 269 -3.25 2.17 -2.87
N LYS A 270 -2.07 2.69 -2.47
CA LYS A 270 -1.76 3.03 -1.07
C LYS A 270 -1.08 4.39 -0.94
N VAL A 271 -1.87 5.43 -1.11
CA VAL A 271 -1.43 6.82 -1.07
C VAL A 271 -2.22 7.55 0.02
N SER A 272 -1.55 8.36 0.83
CA SER A 272 -2.24 9.22 1.81
C SER A 272 -2.96 10.38 1.13
N ASP A 273 -4.01 10.89 1.75
CA ASP A 273 -4.76 12.06 1.28
C ASP A 273 -3.84 13.26 0.94
N ASP A 274 -2.86 13.54 1.80
CA ASP A 274 -1.87 14.62 1.58
C ASP A 274 -1.01 14.38 0.32
N GLU A 275 -0.65 13.13 0.05
CA GLU A 275 0.16 12.74 -1.11
C GLU A 275 -0.68 12.75 -2.40
N ALA A 276 -1.94 12.31 -2.33
CA ALA A 276 -2.89 12.40 -3.42
C ALA A 276 -3.14 13.87 -3.81
N LEU A 277 -3.37 14.73 -2.81
CA LEU A 277 -3.56 16.15 -3.03
C LEU A 277 -2.29 16.84 -3.54
N ALA A 278 -1.13 16.49 -3.00
CA ALA A 278 0.15 17.03 -3.48
C ALA A 278 0.48 16.61 -4.92
N ALA A 279 0.05 15.43 -5.37
CA ALA A 279 0.22 15.02 -6.77
C ALA A 279 -0.79 15.73 -7.70
N ALA A 280 -2.05 15.83 -7.27
CA ALA A 280 -3.11 16.44 -8.07
C ALA A 280 -2.95 17.97 -8.14
N VAL A 281 -2.89 18.65 -7.01
CA VAL A 281 -2.70 20.11 -6.98
C VAL A 281 -1.21 20.42 -7.00
N GLY A 282 -0.41 19.91 -6.08
CA GLY A 282 1.00 20.31 -5.92
C GLY A 282 1.16 21.76 -5.48
N ASP A 283 2.38 22.29 -5.47
CA ASP A 283 2.64 23.65 -4.96
C ASP A 283 1.86 24.71 -5.76
N ILE A 284 0.96 25.43 -5.10
CA ILE A 284 0.19 26.54 -5.67
C ILE A 284 0.25 27.75 -4.73
N SER A 285 0.40 28.94 -5.30
CA SER A 285 0.35 30.17 -4.51
C SER A 285 -1.11 30.62 -4.30
N PRO A 286 -1.45 31.30 -3.18
CA PRO A 286 -2.81 31.83 -2.99
C PRO A 286 -3.26 32.80 -4.07
N GLU A 287 -2.32 33.48 -4.73
CA GLU A 287 -2.59 34.39 -5.84
C GLU A 287 -3.00 33.61 -7.10
N GLU A 288 -2.27 32.54 -7.42
CA GLU A 288 -2.56 31.64 -8.54
C GLU A 288 -3.88 30.88 -8.34
N GLU A 289 -4.14 30.39 -7.12
CA GLU A 289 -5.40 29.75 -6.76
C GLU A 289 -6.60 30.70 -6.98
N ALA A 290 -6.50 31.94 -6.49
CA ALA A 290 -7.53 32.95 -6.68
C ALA A 290 -7.74 33.31 -8.16
N GLU A 291 -6.67 33.33 -8.96
CA GLU A 291 -6.75 33.59 -10.41
C GLU A 291 -7.46 32.45 -11.15
N LEU A 292 -7.10 31.20 -10.86
CA LEU A 292 -7.75 30.02 -11.45
C LEU A 292 -9.24 29.97 -11.12
N LEU A 293 -9.60 30.18 -9.85
CA LEU A 293 -11.00 30.18 -9.39
C LEU A 293 -11.80 31.38 -9.91
N ALA A 294 -11.16 32.50 -10.23
CA ALA A 294 -11.83 33.64 -10.84
C ALA A 294 -12.16 33.39 -12.34
N ALA A 295 -11.31 32.64 -13.04
CA ALA A 295 -11.46 32.35 -14.47
C ALA A 295 -12.69 31.47 -14.78
N THR A 296 -13.09 30.58 -13.86
CA THR A 296 -14.27 29.69 -14.02
C THR A 296 -15.61 30.41 -14.09
N SER A 297 -15.73 31.62 -13.55
CA SER A 297 -16.99 32.39 -13.58
C SER A 297 -17.37 32.93 -14.98
N THR A 298 -16.62 32.60 -16.04
CA THR A 298 -16.79 33.16 -17.39
C THR A 298 -17.09 32.14 -18.49
N THR A 299 -17.44 30.88 -18.16
CA THR A 299 -17.73 29.87 -19.18
C THR A 299 -19.01 30.19 -19.96
N VAL A 300 -18.91 30.10 -21.29
CA VAL A 300 -20.03 30.31 -22.23
C VAL A 300 -20.75 28.96 -22.41
N PRO A 301 -22.09 28.90 -22.29
CA PRO A 301 -22.85 27.67 -22.49
C PRO A 301 -22.61 27.01 -23.87
N VAL A 302 -22.69 25.68 -23.90
CA VAL A 302 -22.39 24.78 -25.04
C VAL A 302 -22.99 25.24 -26.37
N ASP A 303 -24.23 25.71 -26.32
CA ASP A 303 -25.14 25.83 -27.48
C ASP A 303 -24.88 27.04 -28.38
N VAL A 304 -23.80 27.82 -28.13
CA VAL A 304 -23.57 29.11 -28.81
C VAL A 304 -22.14 29.28 -29.37
N GLY A 305 -21.22 28.36 -29.10
CA GLY A 305 -19.83 28.47 -29.58
C GLY A 305 -19.54 27.69 -30.87
N PRO A 306 -18.38 27.92 -31.51
CA PRO A 306 -18.00 27.21 -32.75
C PRO A 306 -17.90 25.69 -32.54
N PRO A 307 -18.06 24.90 -33.62
CA PRO A 307 -17.84 23.46 -33.59
C PRO A 307 -16.42 23.14 -33.11
N GLY A 308 -16.29 22.05 -32.38
CA GLY A 308 -15.02 21.60 -31.82
C GLY A 308 -14.14 20.86 -32.83
N PRO A 309 -12.92 20.48 -32.42
CA PRO A 309 -11.96 19.76 -33.26
C PRO A 309 -12.46 18.44 -33.83
N PHE A 310 -13.49 17.83 -33.23
CA PHE A 310 -14.08 16.57 -33.66
C PHE A 310 -15.33 16.73 -34.53
N ASP A 311 -15.69 17.96 -34.92
CA ASP A 311 -16.85 18.19 -35.79
C ASP A 311 -16.72 17.43 -37.12
N GLY A 312 -17.79 16.73 -37.50
CA GLY A 312 -17.83 15.85 -38.66
C GLY A 312 -17.17 14.48 -38.48
N LEU A 313 -16.61 14.17 -37.31
CA LEU A 313 -16.17 12.81 -36.94
C LEU A 313 -17.33 12.05 -36.28
N SER A 314 -17.22 10.71 -36.22
CA SER A 314 -18.16 9.91 -35.43
C SER A 314 -17.96 10.15 -33.93
N LEU A 315 -19.02 9.92 -33.16
CA LEU A 315 -19.00 10.12 -31.71
C LEU A 315 -18.01 9.18 -31.03
N ASP A 316 -18.11 7.89 -31.31
CA ASP A 316 -17.22 6.85 -30.79
C ASP A 316 -15.95 6.77 -31.64
N VAL A 317 -14.80 6.65 -30.99
CA VAL A 317 -13.57 6.22 -31.64
C VAL A 317 -13.68 4.71 -31.89
N ASP A 318 -13.39 4.28 -33.11
CA ASP A 318 -13.34 2.85 -33.43
C ASP A 318 -12.41 2.11 -32.43
N PRO A 319 -12.91 1.11 -31.69
CA PRO A 319 -12.13 0.37 -30.69
C PRO A 319 -10.87 -0.30 -31.24
N GLU A 320 -10.83 -0.61 -32.54
CA GLU A 320 -9.68 -1.17 -33.24
C GLU A 320 -8.73 -0.10 -33.81
N ALA A 321 -9.14 1.16 -33.84
CA ALA A 321 -8.30 2.24 -34.35
C ALA A 321 -7.09 2.49 -33.44
N SER A 322 -5.97 2.82 -34.07
CA SER A 322 -4.76 3.20 -33.34
C SER A 322 -3.93 4.11 -34.23
N ALA A 323 -3.54 5.26 -33.70
CA ALA A 323 -2.69 6.20 -34.40
C ALA A 323 -1.43 6.52 -33.59
N ASP A 324 -0.32 6.78 -34.29
CA ASP A 324 0.90 7.28 -33.66
C ASP A 324 0.72 8.77 -33.32
N PRO A 325 0.76 9.15 -32.03
CA PRO A 325 0.66 10.56 -31.63
C PRO A 325 1.73 11.44 -32.30
N LEU A 326 2.95 10.91 -32.45
CA LEU A 326 4.06 11.67 -33.04
C LEU A 326 3.80 11.98 -34.52
N GLY A 327 3.11 11.06 -35.22
CA GLY A 327 2.74 11.21 -36.62
C GLY A 327 1.68 12.28 -36.87
N ILE A 328 0.78 12.51 -35.90
CA ILE A 328 -0.30 13.51 -36.00
C ILE A 328 0.19 14.89 -35.51
N PHE A 329 0.80 14.94 -34.34
CA PHE A 329 1.11 16.20 -33.66
C PHE A 329 2.54 16.72 -33.95
N GLY A 330 3.44 15.86 -34.45
CA GLY A 330 4.86 16.20 -34.64
C GLY A 330 5.64 16.41 -33.33
N ARG A 331 4.97 16.18 -32.19
CA ARG A 331 5.47 16.25 -30.81
C ARG A 331 4.66 15.26 -29.96
N PRO A 332 5.08 14.96 -28.72
CA PRO A 332 4.24 14.20 -27.81
C PRO A 332 2.87 14.86 -27.63
N LEU A 333 1.82 14.04 -27.62
CA LEU A 333 0.44 14.46 -27.33
C LEU A 333 0.31 14.77 -25.84
N GLU A 334 -0.05 16.01 -25.50
CA GLU A 334 -0.25 16.46 -24.13
C GLU A 334 -1.65 16.08 -23.65
N VAL A 335 -1.74 15.05 -22.82
CA VAL A 335 -3.01 14.54 -22.28
C VAL A 335 -3.17 14.98 -20.83
N LEU A 336 -4.24 15.71 -20.54
CA LEU A 336 -4.68 15.95 -19.16
C LEU A 336 -5.66 14.86 -18.76
N MET A 337 -5.31 14.06 -17.75
CA MET A 337 -6.20 13.02 -17.23
C MET A 337 -6.96 13.51 -16.00
N LEU A 338 -8.28 13.42 -16.04
CA LEU A 338 -9.21 13.71 -14.96
C LEU A 338 -9.96 12.44 -14.57
N GLY A 339 -10.37 12.33 -13.30
CA GLY A 339 -11.13 11.18 -12.82
C GLY A 339 -10.91 10.91 -11.33
N ASP A 340 -11.27 9.70 -10.93
CA ASP A 340 -11.24 9.23 -9.55
C ASP A 340 -10.00 8.34 -9.26
N SER A 341 -10.16 7.35 -8.36
CA SER A 341 -9.12 6.36 -8.09
C SER A 341 -8.74 5.50 -9.29
N VAL A 342 -9.66 5.24 -10.22
CA VAL A 342 -9.35 4.48 -11.45
C VAL A 342 -8.47 5.33 -12.36
N GLY A 343 -8.86 6.59 -12.59
CA GLY A 343 -8.06 7.53 -13.36
C GLY A 343 -6.69 7.82 -12.72
N TRP A 344 -6.63 7.90 -11.40
CA TRP A 344 -5.38 7.98 -10.64
C TRP A 344 -4.47 6.78 -10.94
N SER A 345 -4.99 5.56 -10.82
CA SER A 345 -4.23 4.33 -11.06
C SER A 345 -3.73 4.20 -12.51
N LEU A 346 -4.39 4.88 -13.45
CA LEU A 346 -4.02 4.93 -14.85
C LEU A 346 -2.99 6.00 -15.19
N GLY A 347 -2.81 7.05 -14.37
CA GLY A 347 -2.02 8.21 -14.78
C GLY A 347 -1.00 8.73 -13.78
N TRP A 348 -0.93 8.16 -12.58
CA TRP A 348 -0.04 8.67 -11.54
C TRP A 348 1.43 8.25 -11.75
N ASP A 349 2.28 9.26 -11.95
CA ASP A 349 3.74 9.17 -12.12
C ASP A 349 4.22 8.33 -13.31
N LEU A 350 3.34 7.88 -14.23
CA LEU A 350 3.70 6.87 -15.24
C LEU A 350 4.60 7.34 -16.40
N GLN A 351 4.87 8.65 -16.50
CA GLN A 351 5.53 9.28 -17.65
C GLN A 351 6.87 8.61 -18.06
N PRO A 352 7.77 8.20 -17.15
CA PRO A 352 9.05 7.58 -17.53
C PRO A 352 8.92 6.23 -18.23
N TRP A 353 7.76 5.57 -18.16
CA TRP A 353 7.54 4.22 -18.68
C TRP A 353 6.75 4.18 -19.99
N PHE A 354 6.34 5.33 -20.52
CA PHE A 354 5.71 5.39 -21.83
C PHE A 354 6.72 5.27 -22.98
N THR A 355 6.39 4.39 -23.91
CA THR A 355 7.10 4.19 -25.18
C THR A 355 6.43 4.95 -26.33
N GLN A 356 5.14 5.28 -26.15
CA GLN A 356 4.36 6.11 -27.05
C GLN A 356 4.69 7.59 -26.81
N ALA A 357 4.50 8.41 -27.84
CA ALA A 357 4.75 9.83 -27.77
C ALA A 357 3.62 10.60 -27.08
N ILE A 358 3.49 10.39 -25.77
CA ILE A 358 2.50 11.07 -24.92
C ILE A 358 3.20 11.81 -23.77
N ASP A 359 2.66 12.96 -23.39
CA ASP A 359 2.98 13.67 -22.15
C ASP A 359 1.72 13.67 -21.29
N LEU A 360 1.67 12.79 -20.29
CA LEU A 360 0.50 12.60 -19.44
C LEU A 360 0.62 13.42 -18.17
N ARG A 361 -0.36 14.29 -17.94
CA ARG A 361 -0.52 15.00 -16.68
C ARG A 361 -1.80 14.53 -16.02
N SER A 362 -1.69 13.72 -14.97
CA SER A 362 -2.85 13.29 -14.21
C SER A 362 -3.20 14.30 -13.12
N LYS A 363 -4.48 14.65 -13.05
CA LYS A 363 -5.13 15.44 -12.00
C LYS A 363 -6.33 14.68 -11.40
N ALA A 364 -6.45 13.40 -11.72
CA ALA A 364 -7.38 12.51 -11.06
C ALA A 364 -7.07 12.46 -9.55
N ILE A 365 -8.09 12.28 -8.72
CA ILE A 365 -7.92 12.24 -7.28
C ILE A 365 -8.55 10.96 -6.73
N ILE A 366 -7.77 10.21 -5.95
CA ILE A 366 -8.20 8.91 -5.43
C ILE A 366 -9.50 9.05 -4.61
N GLY A 367 -10.53 8.32 -5.02
CA GLY A 367 -11.82 8.28 -4.33
C GLY A 367 -12.75 9.46 -4.61
N CYS A 368 -12.38 10.41 -5.48
CA CYS A 368 -13.22 11.55 -5.82
C CYS A 368 -13.91 11.33 -7.18
N GLY A 369 -15.18 10.93 -7.15
CA GLY A 369 -16.01 10.79 -8.36
C GLY A 369 -16.28 12.13 -9.06
N VAL A 370 -17.10 12.09 -10.11
CA VAL A 370 -17.55 13.32 -10.80
C VAL A 370 -18.76 13.97 -10.13
N MET A 371 -19.49 13.23 -9.29
CA MET A 371 -20.60 13.76 -8.48
C MET A 371 -20.13 14.90 -7.55
N PRO A 372 -21.03 15.79 -7.09
CA PRO A 372 -20.66 16.92 -6.23
C PRO A 372 -19.85 16.47 -5.00
N PRO A 373 -18.77 17.17 -4.60
CA PRO A 373 -17.88 16.69 -3.54
C PRO A 373 -18.54 16.68 -2.15
N ASP A 374 -19.60 17.47 -1.95
CA ASP A 374 -20.44 17.46 -0.74
C ASP A 374 -21.48 16.33 -0.70
N SER A 375 -21.55 15.49 -1.74
CA SER A 375 -22.48 14.37 -1.80
C SER A 375 -21.99 13.16 -1.00
N ALA A 376 -22.91 12.24 -0.74
CA ALA A 376 -22.61 10.93 -0.18
C ALA A 376 -23.04 9.83 -1.15
N PHE A 377 -22.33 8.71 -1.17
CA PHE A 377 -22.67 7.54 -1.98
C PHE A 377 -23.17 6.40 -1.08
N LEU A 378 -24.04 5.55 -1.62
CA LEU A 378 -24.64 4.43 -0.91
C LEU A 378 -24.10 3.11 -1.44
N VAL A 379 -23.65 2.23 -0.54
CA VAL A 379 -23.09 0.92 -0.87
C VAL A 379 -23.78 -0.16 -0.05
N GLY A 380 -24.59 -0.99 -0.70
CA GLY A 380 -25.48 -1.95 -0.06
C GLY A 380 -26.43 -1.26 0.92
N ASP A 381 -26.69 -1.94 2.03
CA ASP A 381 -27.52 -1.41 3.13
C ASP A 381 -26.73 -0.53 4.12
N ARG A 382 -25.54 -0.04 3.73
CA ARG A 382 -24.70 0.78 4.62
C ARG A 382 -25.22 2.22 4.69
N PRO A 383 -24.96 2.95 5.79
CA PRO A 383 -25.21 4.39 5.83
C PRO A 383 -24.48 5.11 4.69
N PRO A 384 -25.02 6.24 4.19
CA PRO A 384 -24.34 7.05 3.19
C PRO A 384 -22.92 7.42 3.62
N GLU A 385 -21.96 7.27 2.71
CA GLU A 385 -20.55 7.60 2.92
C GLU A 385 -20.22 8.88 2.15
N THR A 386 -19.74 9.90 2.85
CA THR A 386 -19.30 11.15 2.21
C THR A 386 -17.92 10.98 1.58
N TYR A 387 -17.65 11.75 0.53
CA TYR A 387 -16.30 11.89 0.01
C TYR A 387 -15.33 12.44 1.08
N ALA A 388 -14.04 12.18 0.87
CA ALA A 388 -12.99 12.75 1.72
C ALA A 388 -12.90 14.27 1.53
N ASP A 389 -12.48 15.01 2.56
CA ASP A 389 -12.38 16.48 2.52
C ASP A 389 -11.53 16.98 1.34
N LEU A 390 -10.51 16.21 0.93
CA LEU A 390 -9.66 16.53 -0.22
C LEU A 390 -10.41 16.59 -1.56
N CYS A 391 -11.58 15.95 -1.68
CA CYS A 391 -12.37 15.98 -2.92
C CYS A 391 -12.96 17.38 -3.20
N GLN A 392 -12.96 18.28 -2.21
CA GLN A 392 -13.26 19.70 -2.41
C GLN A 392 -12.24 20.38 -3.34
N GLU A 393 -11.02 19.84 -3.43
CA GLU A 393 -9.91 20.38 -4.22
C GLU A 393 -9.94 19.90 -5.69
N THR A 394 -10.93 19.07 -6.07
CA THR A 394 -11.02 18.49 -7.42
C THR A 394 -11.09 19.58 -8.50
N VAL A 395 -11.91 20.63 -8.28
CA VAL A 395 -12.02 21.75 -9.22
C VAL A 395 -10.69 22.49 -9.35
N LEU A 396 -9.97 22.70 -8.25
CA LEU A 396 -8.67 23.36 -8.28
C LEU A 396 -7.63 22.53 -9.04
N ALA A 397 -7.58 21.22 -8.79
CA ALA A 397 -6.69 20.30 -9.49
C ALA A 397 -6.96 20.29 -11.01
N GLU A 398 -8.23 20.25 -11.41
CA GLU A 398 -8.65 20.32 -12.82
C GLU A 398 -8.21 21.64 -13.46
N LEU A 399 -8.48 22.78 -12.82
CA LEU A 399 -8.09 24.10 -13.34
C LEU A 399 -6.59 24.25 -13.48
N LYS A 400 -5.83 23.73 -12.53
CA LYS A 400 -4.37 23.71 -12.61
C LYS A 400 -3.86 22.79 -13.72
N GLY A 401 -4.54 21.68 -13.98
CA GLY A 401 -4.25 20.85 -15.15
C GLY A 401 -4.48 21.60 -16.45
N LEU A 402 -5.63 22.27 -16.55
CA LEU A 402 -6.05 23.03 -17.73
C LEU A 402 -5.13 24.23 -18.00
N SER A 403 -4.62 24.92 -16.96
CA SER A 403 -3.68 26.04 -17.14
C SER A 403 -2.37 25.63 -17.81
N GLY A 404 -2.03 24.33 -17.79
CA GLY A 404 -0.91 23.74 -18.52
C GLY A 404 -1.11 23.64 -20.04
N GLY A 405 -2.30 23.93 -20.56
CA GLY A 405 -2.61 23.94 -21.99
C GLY A 405 -2.55 22.57 -22.67
N PRO A 406 -3.28 21.54 -22.18
CA PRO A 406 -3.27 20.22 -22.79
C PRO A 406 -3.84 20.24 -24.22
N ASP A 407 -3.41 19.29 -25.04
CA ASP A 407 -4.02 19.07 -26.36
C ASP A 407 -5.39 18.43 -26.23
N VAL A 408 -5.58 17.56 -25.23
CA VAL A 408 -6.82 16.82 -25.01
C VAL A 408 -7.01 16.51 -23.52
N VAL A 409 -8.26 16.58 -23.07
CA VAL A 409 -8.65 16.11 -21.74
C VAL A 409 -9.18 14.69 -21.85
N LEU A 410 -8.62 13.74 -21.10
CA LEU A 410 -9.19 12.41 -20.91
C LEU A 410 -9.96 12.41 -19.59
N LEU A 411 -11.29 12.29 -19.66
CA LEU A 411 -12.14 12.10 -18.49
C LEU A 411 -12.41 10.61 -18.30
N TRP A 412 -11.89 10.03 -17.22
CA TRP A 412 -12.11 8.64 -16.86
C TRP A 412 -13.05 8.54 -15.65
N ILE A 413 -14.31 8.20 -15.91
CA ILE A 413 -15.33 8.04 -14.88
C ILE A 413 -15.23 6.61 -14.32
N GLY A 414 -15.13 6.50 -13.00
CA GLY A 414 -14.93 5.21 -12.33
C GLY A 414 -16.22 4.64 -11.76
N ALA A 415 -16.09 3.86 -10.69
CA ALA A 415 -17.20 3.10 -10.13
C ALA A 415 -18.17 3.96 -9.29
N TRP A 416 -17.82 5.19 -8.92
CA TRP A 416 -18.66 5.96 -8.00
C TRP A 416 -20.02 6.29 -8.62
N GLU A 417 -20.06 6.66 -9.89
CA GLU A 417 -21.29 7.06 -10.59
C GLU A 417 -22.28 5.91 -10.83
N VAL A 418 -21.87 4.67 -10.59
CA VAL A 418 -22.78 3.53 -10.62
C VAL A 418 -23.43 3.26 -9.26
N TYR A 419 -23.14 4.03 -8.21
CA TYR A 419 -23.84 3.97 -6.91
C TYR A 419 -24.91 5.07 -6.79
N ASP A 420 -25.92 4.80 -5.96
CA ASP A 420 -26.90 5.81 -5.59
C ASP A 420 -26.21 6.90 -4.75
N HIS A 421 -26.66 8.14 -4.91
CA HIS A 421 -26.06 9.28 -4.24
C HIS A 421 -27.09 10.05 -3.44
N GLU A 422 -26.68 10.58 -2.30
CA GLU A 422 -27.41 11.63 -1.58
C GLU A 422 -26.74 12.97 -1.90
N VAL A 423 -27.48 13.86 -2.56
CA VAL A 423 -27.03 15.20 -2.93
C VAL A 423 -27.98 16.20 -2.28
N ASP A 424 -27.45 17.15 -1.50
CA ASP A 424 -28.23 18.14 -0.76
C ASP A 424 -29.34 17.54 0.13
N GLY A 425 -29.13 16.30 0.63
CA GLY A 425 -30.09 15.56 1.44
C GLY A 425 -31.20 14.85 0.65
N GLU A 426 -31.16 14.88 -0.68
CA GLU A 426 -32.05 14.13 -1.56
C GLU A 426 -31.37 12.87 -2.09
N LEU A 427 -32.04 11.72 -1.95
CA LEU A 427 -31.56 10.46 -2.50
C LEU A 427 -31.85 10.39 -4.00
N LEU A 428 -30.77 10.40 -4.78
CA LEU A 428 -30.75 10.20 -6.22
C LEU A 428 -30.41 8.74 -6.51
N GLN A 429 -31.32 8.05 -7.21
CA GLN A 429 -31.13 6.66 -7.62
C GLN A 429 -30.63 6.60 -9.05
N VAL A 430 -29.64 5.75 -9.31
CA VAL A 430 -29.20 5.46 -10.68
C VAL A 430 -30.39 4.92 -11.48
N GLY A 431 -30.58 5.40 -12.71
CA GLY A 431 -31.76 5.09 -13.51
C GLY A 431 -32.84 6.17 -13.51
N THR A 432 -32.68 7.26 -12.76
CA THR A 432 -33.68 8.33 -12.64
C THR A 432 -33.26 9.63 -13.30
N ASP A 433 -34.23 10.40 -13.80
CA ASP A 433 -34.00 11.72 -14.41
C ASP A 433 -33.30 12.69 -13.45
N ALA A 434 -33.60 12.62 -12.15
CA ALA A 434 -32.98 13.47 -11.14
C ALA A 434 -31.47 13.16 -10.96
N TYR A 435 -31.09 11.88 -11.01
CA TYR A 435 -29.68 11.50 -11.01
C TYR A 435 -29.00 11.95 -12.31
N ALA A 436 -29.67 11.76 -13.45
CA ALA A 436 -29.14 12.18 -14.74
C ALA A 436 -28.89 13.69 -14.78
N GLU A 437 -29.81 14.52 -14.29
CA GLU A 437 -29.65 15.99 -14.25
C GLU A 437 -28.37 16.42 -13.52
N VAL A 438 -28.06 15.79 -12.38
CA VAL A 438 -26.84 16.10 -11.61
C VAL A 438 -25.59 15.59 -12.30
N LEU A 439 -25.56 14.32 -12.72
CA LEU A 439 -24.40 13.73 -13.40
C LEU A 439 -24.09 14.48 -14.71
N ASP A 440 -25.12 14.79 -15.47
CA ASP A 440 -25.08 15.56 -16.70
C ASP A 440 -24.41 16.92 -16.51
N ALA A 441 -24.89 17.69 -15.52
CA ALA A 441 -24.33 19.00 -15.20
C ALA A 441 -22.85 18.90 -14.80
N GLN A 442 -22.49 17.88 -14.02
CA GLN A 442 -21.10 17.66 -13.56
C GLN A 442 -20.14 17.31 -14.71
N ILE A 443 -20.57 16.50 -15.67
CA ILE A 443 -19.76 16.18 -16.86
C ILE A 443 -19.69 17.40 -17.78
N GLN A 444 -20.82 18.06 -18.01
CA GLN A 444 -20.90 19.23 -18.90
C GLN A 444 -20.01 20.38 -18.42
N GLU A 445 -19.99 20.65 -17.12
CA GLU A 445 -19.16 21.71 -16.55
C GLU A 445 -17.66 21.47 -16.82
N ARG A 446 -17.22 20.22 -16.77
CA ARG A 446 -15.83 19.82 -17.09
C ARG A 446 -15.52 19.99 -18.57
N VAL A 447 -16.45 19.59 -19.44
CA VAL A 447 -16.34 19.81 -20.90
C VAL A 447 -16.27 21.32 -21.20
N ASP A 448 -17.09 22.14 -20.54
CA ASP A 448 -17.12 23.59 -20.75
C ASP A 448 -15.84 24.27 -20.26
N ARG A 449 -15.27 23.83 -19.14
CA ARG A 449 -13.96 24.28 -18.66
C ARG A 449 -12.85 23.97 -19.67
N ALA A 450 -12.80 22.74 -20.18
CA ALA A 450 -11.80 22.31 -21.17
C ALA A 450 -11.96 23.10 -22.49
N ARG A 451 -13.19 23.21 -22.98
CA ARG A 451 -13.53 24.00 -24.16
C ARG A 451 -13.12 25.47 -24.02
N GLY A 452 -13.29 26.05 -22.83
CA GLY A 452 -12.94 27.45 -22.55
C GLY A 452 -11.49 27.81 -22.86
N ILE A 453 -10.58 26.82 -22.81
CA ILE A 453 -9.17 26.97 -23.15
C ILE A 453 -8.81 26.37 -24.53
N GLY A 454 -9.80 25.86 -25.26
CA GLY A 454 -9.63 25.24 -26.58
C GLY A 454 -9.22 23.77 -26.57
N ALA A 455 -9.26 23.09 -25.42
CA ALA A 455 -8.98 21.66 -25.32
C ALA A 455 -10.27 20.84 -25.47
N PRO A 456 -10.36 19.91 -26.45
CA PRO A 456 -11.47 18.96 -26.51
C PRO A 456 -11.35 17.88 -25.44
N THR A 457 -12.45 17.19 -25.18
CA THR A 457 -12.54 16.12 -24.18
C THR A 457 -12.79 14.77 -24.85
N VAL A 458 -12.05 13.75 -24.44
CA VAL A 458 -12.35 12.35 -24.70
C VAL A 458 -12.86 11.74 -23.41
N ILE A 459 -14.04 11.13 -23.43
CA ILE A 459 -14.61 10.47 -22.25
C ILE A 459 -14.52 8.96 -22.44
N ALA A 460 -13.94 8.26 -21.47
CA ALA A 460 -13.98 6.81 -21.43
C ALA A 460 -15.34 6.33 -20.94
N ARG A 461 -15.99 5.44 -21.70
CA ARG A 461 -17.17 4.72 -21.20
C ARG A 461 -16.78 3.92 -19.96
N VAL A 462 -17.67 3.89 -18.97
CA VAL A 462 -17.50 3.14 -17.73
C VAL A 462 -17.45 1.65 -18.09
N PRO A 463 -16.33 0.95 -17.84
CA PRO A 463 -16.20 -0.48 -18.13
C PRO A 463 -16.85 -1.33 -17.03
N CYS A 464 -16.87 -2.65 -17.24
CA CYS A 464 -17.20 -3.61 -16.19
C CYS A 464 -16.25 -3.54 -14.98
N PHE A 465 -16.70 -4.07 -13.85
CA PHE A 465 -15.90 -4.23 -12.62
C PHE A 465 -15.98 -5.68 -12.12
N ALA A 466 -15.03 -6.13 -11.28
CA ALA A 466 -15.07 -7.47 -10.67
C ALA A 466 -15.21 -7.45 -9.13
N GLU A 467 -15.80 -8.52 -8.60
CA GLU A 467 -16.11 -8.73 -7.18
C GLU A 467 -14.88 -9.13 -6.34
N ASN A 468 -13.89 -8.26 -6.21
CA ASN A 468 -12.67 -8.57 -5.44
C ASN A 468 -12.59 -7.86 -4.08
N ALA A 469 -13.61 -7.06 -3.72
CA ALA A 469 -13.69 -6.37 -2.45
C ALA A 469 -15.13 -6.35 -1.93
N ALA A 470 -15.48 -7.29 -1.05
CA ALA A 470 -16.82 -7.40 -0.46
C ALA A 470 -17.30 -6.10 0.23
N ARG A 471 -16.38 -5.18 0.59
CA ARG A 471 -16.71 -3.87 1.16
C ARG A 471 -17.38 -2.91 0.17
N LEU A 472 -17.20 -3.11 -1.14
CA LEU A 472 -17.63 -2.19 -2.18
C LEU A 472 -19.03 -2.51 -2.76
N GLY A 473 -19.76 -3.47 -2.18
CA GLY A 473 -21.10 -3.82 -2.66
C GLY A 473 -21.12 -4.41 -4.07
N SER A 474 -22.33 -4.77 -4.52
CA SER A 474 -22.58 -5.39 -5.82
C SER A 474 -23.13 -4.41 -6.86
N GLU A 475 -23.48 -3.18 -6.47
CA GLU A 475 -24.09 -2.16 -7.33
C GLU A 475 -23.22 -1.86 -8.54
N ARG A 476 -21.90 -1.72 -8.33
CA ARG A 476 -20.94 -1.50 -9.42
C ARG A 476 -20.76 -2.69 -10.36
N LEU A 477 -21.31 -3.85 -10.04
CA LEU A 477 -21.29 -5.04 -10.89
C LEU A 477 -22.55 -5.15 -11.75
N ASP A 478 -23.52 -4.26 -11.56
CA ASP A 478 -24.78 -4.28 -12.28
C ASP A 478 -24.59 -3.70 -13.70
N PRO A 479 -24.68 -4.53 -14.75
CA PRO A 479 -24.50 -4.07 -16.12
C PRO A 479 -25.59 -3.08 -16.57
N GLU A 480 -26.80 -3.12 -15.98
CA GLU A 480 -27.86 -2.17 -16.32
C GLU A 480 -27.53 -0.77 -15.78
N ARG A 481 -26.96 -0.69 -14.57
CA ARG A 481 -26.49 0.57 -13.98
C ARG A 481 -25.33 1.16 -14.78
N ILE A 482 -24.35 0.34 -15.16
CA ILE A 482 -23.22 0.77 -16.00
C ILE A 482 -23.73 1.28 -17.35
N ALA A 483 -24.60 0.53 -18.02
CA ALA A 483 -25.16 0.92 -19.31
C ALA A 483 -25.96 2.23 -19.22
N TRP A 484 -26.72 2.43 -18.13
CA TRP A 484 -27.46 3.67 -17.91
C TRP A 484 -26.55 4.88 -17.72
N VAL A 485 -25.49 4.76 -16.91
CA VAL A 485 -24.49 5.84 -16.74
C VAL A 485 -23.81 6.17 -18.06
N ASN A 486 -23.45 5.15 -18.85
CA ASN A 486 -22.89 5.34 -20.20
C ASN A 486 -23.88 6.03 -21.16
N GLY A 487 -25.18 5.84 -20.99
CA GLY A 487 -26.21 6.58 -21.72
C GLY A 487 -26.19 8.08 -21.42
N VAL A 488 -26.06 8.47 -20.15
CA VAL A 488 -25.93 9.89 -19.77
C VAL A 488 -24.65 10.51 -20.35
N ILE A 489 -23.53 9.77 -20.31
CA ILE A 489 -22.26 10.20 -20.93
C ILE A 489 -22.43 10.44 -22.44
N GLU A 490 -23.15 9.55 -23.12
CA GLU A 490 -23.43 9.65 -24.55
C GLU A 490 -24.28 10.88 -24.89
N GLU A 491 -25.34 11.15 -24.10
CA GLU A 491 -26.18 12.33 -24.27
C GLU A 491 -25.39 13.65 -24.11
N VAL A 492 -24.43 13.71 -23.18
CA VAL A 492 -23.52 14.86 -23.03
C VAL A 492 -22.62 15.00 -24.25
N ALA A 493 -22.08 13.89 -24.75
CA ALA A 493 -21.16 13.89 -25.88
C ALA A 493 -21.85 14.32 -27.18
N GLU A 494 -23.06 13.81 -27.46
CA GLU A 494 -23.84 14.13 -28.67
C GLU A 494 -24.14 15.63 -28.80
N ARG A 495 -24.49 16.28 -27.69
CA ARG A 495 -24.83 17.72 -27.70
C ARG A 495 -23.61 18.65 -27.61
N SER A 496 -22.41 18.10 -27.43
CA SER A 496 -21.18 18.89 -27.25
C SER A 496 -20.61 19.44 -28.56
N ASN A 497 -21.32 19.36 -29.70
CA ASN A 497 -20.98 20.01 -30.97
C ASN A 497 -19.52 19.80 -31.42
N GLY A 498 -19.06 18.54 -31.42
CA GLY A 498 -17.69 18.17 -31.83
C GLY A 498 -16.59 18.48 -30.81
N TRP A 499 -16.94 18.82 -29.57
CA TRP A 499 -15.97 19.00 -28.47
C TRP A 499 -15.73 17.73 -27.64
N VAL A 500 -16.55 16.69 -27.83
CA VAL A 500 -16.44 15.43 -27.12
C VAL A 500 -16.40 14.26 -28.10
N ARG A 501 -15.52 13.28 -27.84
CA ARG A 501 -15.58 11.92 -28.41
C ARG A 501 -15.54 10.88 -27.30
N LEU A 502 -16.02 9.69 -27.60
CA LEU A 502 -16.07 8.57 -26.67
C LEU A 502 -15.06 7.50 -27.05
N ILE A 503 -14.38 6.93 -26.05
CA ILE A 503 -13.61 5.70 -26.20
C ILE A 503 -14.28 4.60 -25.38
N ASP A 504 -14.32 3.39 -25.91
CA ASP A 504 -14.89 2.24 -25.20
C ASP A 504 -13.79 1.23 -24.84
N PRO A 505 -13.36 1.18 -23.57
CA PRO A 505 -12.34 0.23 -23.12
C PRO A 505 -12.90 -1.17 -22.82
N THR A 506 -14.20 -1.43 -23.04
CA THR A 506 -14.86 -2.69 -22.64
C THR A 506 -14.16 -3.92 -23.19
N ASP A 507 -13.88 -3.97 -24.50
CA ASP A 507 -13.20 -5.13 -25.12
C ASP A 507 -11.78 -5.36 -24.61
N GLN A 508 -11.16 -4.33 -24.03
CA GLN A 508 -9.82 -4.43 -23.45
C GLN A 508 -9.83 -4.80 -21.97
N LEU A 509 -10.96 -4.63 -21.28
CA LEU A 509 -11.03 -4.70 -19.82
C LEU A 509 -12.05 -5.72 -19.29
N CYS A 510 -12.90 -6.27 -20.17
CA CYS A 510 -14.03 -7.12 -19.83
C CYS A 510 -14.00 -8.43 -20.63
N ASP A 511 -14.40 -9.55 -19.99
CA ASP A 511 -14.70 -10.78 -20.72
C ASP A 511 -16.10 -10.77 -21.35
N GLU A 512 -16.40 -11.82 -22.10
CA GLU A 512 -17.73 -12.10 -22.67
C GLU A 512 -18.84 -12.21 -21.61
N GLN A 513 -18.50 -12.38 -20.32
CA GLN A 513 -19.46 -12.41 -19.21
C GLN A 513 -19.61 -11.04 -18.53
N GLY A 514 -18.94 -10.00 -19.03
CA GLY A 514 -18.96 -8.66 -18.46
C GLY A 514 -18.25 -8.57 -17.10
N GLN A 515 -17.32 -9.47 -16.80
CA GLN A 515 -16.46 -9.39 -15.63
C GLN A 515 -15.13 -8.74 -15.99
N ALA A 516 -14.50 -8.05 -15.02
CA ALA A 516 -13.16 -7.49 -15.23
C ALA A 516 -12.15 -8.62 -15.44
N TYR A 517 -11.88 -8.93 -16.70
CA TYR A 517 -11.05 -10.03 -17.14
C TYR A 517 -10.25 -9.57 -18.34
N ALA A 518 -9.03 -9.11 -18.04
CA ALA A 518 -8.04 -8.86 -19.05
C ALA A 518 -6.68 -9.08 -18.43
N GLU A 519 -5.78 -9.70 -19.19
CA GLU A 519 -4.43 -10.01 -18.75
C GLU A 519 -3.42 -9.34 -19.69
N THR A 520 -2.31 -8.89 -19.11
CA THR A 520 -1.10 -8.55 -19.88
C THR A 520 -0.57 -9.80 -20.61
N PRO A 521 0.30 -9.67 -21.63
CA PRO A 521 0.88 -10.82 -22.35
C PRO A 521 1.61 -11.84 -21.46
N ASP A 522 2.03 -11.43 -20.26
CA ASP A 522 2.68 -12.28 -19.26
C ASP A 522 1.67 -12.98 -18.32
N GLY A 523 0.36 -12.84 -18.56
CA GLY A 523 -0.72 -13.48 -17.80
C GLY A 523 -1.08 -12.79 -16.48
N LEU A 524 -0.68 -11.53 -16.27
CA LEU A 524 -1.05 -10.76 -15.08
C LEU A 524 -2.34 -9.99 -15.31
N PRO A 525 -3.29 -9.97 -14.35
CA PRO A 525 -4.53 -9.23 -14.49
C PRO A 525 -4.26 -7.73 -14.62
N LEU A 526 -4.91 -7.09 -15.59
CA LEU A 526 -4.86 -5.64 -15.81
C LEU A 526 -5.39 -4.85 -14.61
N ARG A 527 -6.40 -5.40 -13.92
CA ARG A 527 -7.03 -4.78 -12.74
C ARG A 527 -7.07 -5.77 -11.58
N GLN A 528 -6.10 -5.73 -10.68
CA GLN A 528 -5.92 -6.74 -9.62
C GLN A 528 -7.12 -6.85 -8.68
N ASP A 529 -7.71 -5.71 -8.30
CA ASP A 529 -8.90 -5.65 -7.45
C ASP A 529 -10.20 -5.50 -8.26
N GLY A 530 -10.13 -5.76 -9.57
CA GLY A 530 -11.27 -5.64 -10.47
C GLY A 530 -11.66 -4.21 -10.82
N SER A 531 -10.90 -3.19 -10.38
CA SER A 531 -11.18 -1.78 -10.67
C SER A 531 -9.91 -0.98 -11.01
N HIS A 532 -8.85 -1.12 -10.21
CA HIS A 532 -7.63 -0.32 -10.31
C HIS A 532 -6.51 -1.04 -11.04
N PHE A 533 -5.71 -0.26 -11.76
CA PHE A 533 -4.53 -0.75 -12.46
C PHE A 533 -3.32 -0.72 -11.53
N ASP A 534 -2.55 -1.80 -11.51
CA ASP A 534 -1.17 -1.68 -11.04
C ASP A 534 -0.35 -0.90 -12.09
N PRO A 535 0.75 -0.25 -11.69
CA PRO A 535 1.47 0.62 -12.60
C PRO A 535 2.03 -0.07 -13.86
N ALA A 536 2.39 -1.36 -13.78
CA ALA A 536 2.88 -2.09 -14.94
C ALA A 536 1.74 -2.39 -15.91
N ALA A 537 0.56 -2.75 -15.39
CA ALA A 537 -0.66 -2.91 -16.16
C ALA A 537 -1.10 -1.59 -16.82
N ALA A 538 -1.12 -0.47 -16.07
CA ALA A 538 -1.44 0.85 -16.60
C ALA A 538 -0.47 1.28 -17.69
N THR A 539 0.84 1.12 -17.46
CA THR A 539 1.89 1.40 -18.45
C THR A 539 1.67 0.57 -19.73
N TRP A 540 1.40 -0.72 -19.58
CA TRP A 540 1.13 -1.59 -20.72
C TRP A 540 -0.11 -1.11 -21.48
N PHE A 541 -1.21 -0.81 -20.78
CA PHE A 541 -2.48 -0.38 -21.36
C PHE A 541 -2.35 0.93 -22.15
N TRP A 542 -1.59 1.89 -21.62
CA TRP A 542 -1.22 3.11 -22.35
C TRP A 542 -0.44 2.81 -23.62
N ASN A 543 0.59 1.97 -23.51
CA ASN A 543 1.49 1.68 -24.63
C ASN A 543 0.85 0.81 -25.71
N SER A 544 -0.10 -0.05 -25.36
CA SER A 544 -0.74 -1.02 -26.26
C SER A 544 -2.01 -0.50 -26.91
N TRP A 545 -2.79 0.33 -26.22
CA TRP A 545 -4.13 0.71 -26.68
C TRP A 545 -4.45 2.19 -26.44
N LEU A 546 -4.40 2.66 -25.19
CA LEU A 546 -5.00 3.96 -24.83
C LEU A 546 -4.31 5.15 -25.51
N ALA A 547 -2.97 5.18 -25.61
CA ALA A 547 -2.29 6.27 -26.32
C ALA A 547 -2.67 6.34 -27.81
N GLY A 548 -2.83 5.17 -28.43
CA GLY A 548 -3.24 5.05 -29.83
C GLY A 548 -4.66 5.52 -30.07
N GLN A 549 -5.57 5.19 -29.16
CA GLN A 549 -6.96 5.64 -29.14
C GLN A 549 -7.08 7.16 -28.96
N MET A 550 -6.32 7.73 -28.02
CA MET A 550 -6.29 9.18 -27.79
C MET A 550 -5.84 9.95 -29.04
N ALA A 551 -4.87 9.41 -29.78
CA ALA A 551 -4.43 9.98 -31.05
C ALA A 551 -5.45 9.72 -32.18
N ALA A 552 -6.07 8.54 -32.23
CA ALA A 552 -7.09 8.18 -33.21
C ALA A 552 -8.37 9.04 -33.08
N ALA A 553 -8.65 9.59 -31.91
CA ALA A 553 -9.75 10.54 -31.70
C ALA A 553 -9.73 11.74 -32.67
N TYR A 554 -8.55 12.10 -33.19
CA TYR A 554 -8.36 13.20 -34.15
C TYR A 554 -8.39 12.77 -35.62
N GLN A 555 -8.57 11.47 -35.90
CA GLN A 555 -8.61 10.94 -37.26
C GLN A 555 -10.04 10.67 -37.70
N VAL A 556 -10.24 10.74 -39.02
CA VAL A 556 -11.47 10.28 -39.67
C VAL A 556 -11.48 8.76 -39.60
N ASP A 557 -12.59 8.19 -39.15
CA ASP A 557 -12.75 6.73 -39.08
C ASP A 557 -12.49 6.14 -40.48
N GLY A 558 -11.60 5.16 -40.54
CA GLY A 558 -11.27 4.50 -41.80
C GLY A 558 -12.50 3.79 -42.40
N PRO A 559 -12.54 3.58 -43.73
CA PRO A 559 -13.60 2.81 -44.37
C PRO A 559 -13.57 1.32 -44.00
#